data_AF-A0A0F2N2H8-F1
#
_entry.id   AF-A0A0F2N2H8-F1
#
_cell.length_a   1.000
_cell.length_b   1.000
_cell.length_c   1.000
_cell.angle_alpha   90.00
_cell.angle_beta   90.00
_cell.angle_gamma   90.00
#
_symmetry.space_group_name_H-M   'P 1'
#
loop_
_entity.id
_entity.type
_entity.pdbx_description
1 polymer ?
#
loop_
_entity_poly.entity_id
_entity_poly.type
_entity_poly.pdbx_seq_one_letter_code
_entity_poly.pdbx_strand_id
1 'polypeptide(L)'
;MEYTTLTSKGQVTVPKEIRDKLNWKEGMKLKFYLDGEDLKVKQVTIVDEMEDLLLKDLMDLGYQGNELKTKLLERKEVLNKTFDKFIEERLQEETVPLEDAIRSIENEGKL
;
A
#
# COMPACT_ATOMS: atom_id res chain seq x y z
N MET A 1 27.19 6.73 11.43
CA MET A 1 26.71 5.34 11.30
C MET A 1 26.39 4.86 12.70
N GLU A 2 25.20 4.32 12.91
CA GLU A 2 24.80 3.76 14.22
C GLU A 2 24.80 2.24 14.13
N TYR A 3 25.35 1.60 15.16
CA TYR A 3 25.36 0.14 15.30
C TYR A 3 24.25 -0.27 16.27
N THR A 4 23.56 -1.35 15.95
CA THR A 4 22.54 -1.97 16.82
C THR A 4 22.88 -3.44 17.00
N THR A 5 22.51 -4.01 18.14
CA THR A 5 22.76 -5.43 18.45
C THR A 5 21.50 -6.24 18.22
N LEU A 6 21.65 -7.40 17.58
CA LEU A 6 20.58 -8.39 17.48
C LEU A 6 20.31 -8.97 18.87
N THR A 7 19.09 -8.80 19.36
CA THR A 7 18.68 -9.39 20.65
C THR A 7 18.59 -10.91 20.54
N SER A 8 18.55 -11.61 21.68
CA SER A 8 18.34 -13.06 21.73
C SER A 8 17.04 -13.54 21.08
N LYS A 9 16.05 -12.65 20.92
CA LYS A 9 14.79 -12.92 20.23
C LYS A 9 14.82 -12.58 18.73
N GLY A 10 15.99 -12.23 18.19
CA GLY A 10 16.15 -11.86 16.79
C GLY A 10 15.59 -10.46 16.44
N GLN A 11 15.36 -9.60 17.43
CA GLN A 11 14.88 -8.23 17.21
C GLN A 11 16.07 -7.27 17.08
N VAL A 12 15.97 -6.32 16.15
CA VAL A 12 16.85 -5.14 16.04
C VAL A 12 16.05 -3.88 16.33
N THR A 13 16.65 -2.93 17.03
CA THR A 13 15.98 -1.65 17.32
C THR A 13 16.42 -0.61 16.30
N VAL A 14 15.46 0.13 15.77
CA VAL A 14 15.72 1.27 14.88
C VAL A 14 15.99 2.51 15.73
N PRO A 15 17.17 3.15 15.61
CA PRO A 15 17.50 4.38 16.31
C PRO A 15 16.43 5.47 16.18
N LYS A 16 16.28 6.29 17.23
CA LYS A 16 15.28 7.37 17.25
C LYS A 16 15.48 8.34 16.09
N GLU A 17 16.71 8.74 15.80
CA GLU A 17 17.02 9.67 14.71
C GLU A 17 16.56 9.16 13.34
N ILE A 18 16.66 7.85 13.10
CA ILE A 18 16.22 7.22 11.85
C ILE A 18 14.69 7.14 11.81
N ARG A 19 14.04 6.75 12.92
CA ARG A 19 12.57 6.71 13.01
C ARG A 19 11.96 8.08 12.78
N ASP A 20 12.52 9.13 13.37
CA ASP A 20 12.02 10.50 13.25
C ASP A 20 12.15 11.00 11.80
N LYS A 21 13.29 10.72 11.13
CA LYS A 21 13.50 11.05 9.70
C LYS A 21 12.53 10.33 8.76
N LEU A 22 12.20 9.08 9.06
CA LEU A 22 11.28 8.27 8.27
C LEU A 22 9.82 8.40 8.72
N ASN A 23 9.54 9.23 9.73
CA ASN A 23 8.24 9.39 10.37
C ASN A 23 7.61 8.04 10.78
N TRP A 24 8.44 7.10 11.26
CA TRP A 24 8.00 5.79 11.72
C TRP A 24 7.46 5.87 13.14
N LYS A 25 6.22 5.42 13.30
CA LYS A 25 5.47 5.38 14.55
C LYS A 25 5.25 3.95 15.00
N GLU A 26 4.95 3.80 16.28
CA GLU A 26 4.54 2.52 16.85
C GLU A 26 3.31 1.98 16.10
N GLY A 27 3.28 0.66 15.90
CA GLY A 27 2.20 -0.04 15.19
C GLY A 27 2.31 0.00 13.66
N MET A 28 3.26 0.73 13.07
CA MET A 28 3.46 0.72 11.62
C MET A 28 4.03 -0.62 11.14
N LYS A 29 3.48 -1.15 10.04
CA LYS A 29 4.00 -2.34 9.38
C LYS A 29 5.21 -1.98 8.50
N LEU A 30 6.27 -2.78 8.63
CA LEU A 30 7.50 -2.64 7.84
C LEU A 30 7.74 -3.92 7.04
N LYS A 31 8.21 -3.77 5.80
CA LYS A 31 8.62 -4.86 4.91
C LYS A 31 10.14 -4.94 4.89
N PHE A 32 10.65 -6.12 5.19
CA PHE A 32 12.07 -6.45 5.08
C PHE A 32 12.32 -7.17 3.76
N TYR A 33 13.39 -6.81 3.07
CA TYR A 33 13.82 -7.49 1.85
C TYR A 33 15.34 -7.41 1.72
N LEU A 34 15.91 -8.38 1.03
CA LEU A 34 17.34 -8.43 0.77
C LEU A 34 17.67 -7.73 -0.56
N ASP A 35 18.74 -6.95 -0.57
CA ASP A 35 19.35 -6.39 -1.76
C ASP A 35 20.84 -6.75 -1.75
N GLY A 36 21.18 -7.88 -2.37
CA GLY A 36 22.50 -8.49 -2.23
C GLY A 36 22.75 -8.96 -0.79
N GLU A 37 23.79 -8.43 -0.16
CA GLU A 37 24.13 -8.69 1.24
C GLU A 37 23.46 -7.70 2.22
N ASP A 38 22.79 -6.66 1.70
CA ASP A 38 22.16 -5.65 2.51
C ASP A 38 20.71 -6.01 2.86
N LEU A 39 20.34 -5.83 4.12
CA LEU A 39 18.95 -5.87 4.58
C LEU A 39 18.32 -4.48 4.44
N LYS A 40 17.33 -4.35 3.56
CA LYS A 40 16.55 -3.12 3.41
C LYS A 40 15.20 -3.24 4.09
N VAL A 41 14.75 -2.12 4.65
CA VAL A 41 13.50 -2.01 5.39
C VAL A 41 12.73 -0.81 4.86
N LYS A 42 11.46 -1.02 4.50
CA LYS A 42 10.57 0.07 4.07
C LYS A 42 9.21 -0.02 4.77
N GLN A 43 8.50 1.09 4.82
CA GLN A 43 7.10 1.09 5.23
C GLN A 43 6.25 0.29 4.24
N VAL A 44 5.31 -0.50 4.76
CA VAL A 44 4.28 -1.15 3.94
C VAL A 44 3.24 -0.10 3.55
N THR A 45 3.00 0.01 2.25
CA THR A 45 1.93 0.84 1.69
C THR A 45 0.73 -0.03 1.32
N ILE A 46 -0.42 0.61 1.07
CA ILE A 46 -1.61 -0.08 0.54
C ILE A 46 -1.29 -0.79 -0.78
N VAL A 47 -0.46 -0.18 -1.62
CA VAL A 47 -0.01 -0.77 -2.90
C VAL A 47 0.78 -2.06 -2.66
N ASP A 48 1.63 -2.10 -1.62
CA ASP A 48 2.37 -3.32 -1.27
C ASP A 48 1.42 -4.44 -0.82
N GLU A 49 0.42 -4.14 0.00
CA GLU A 49 -0.56 -5.14 0.44
C GLU A 49 -1.42 -5.65 -0.72
N MET A 50 -1.82 -4.77 -1.63
CA MET A 50 -2.55 -5.15 -2.85
C MET A 50 -1.70 -6.03 -3.77
N GLU A 51 -0.42 -5.71 -3.93
CA GLU A 51 0.51 -6.54 -4.70
C GLU A 51 0.65 -7.94 -4.09
N ASP A 52 0.78 -8.03 -2.77
CA ASP A 52 0.90 -9.31 -2.08
C ASP A 52 -0.38 -10.16 -2.24
N LEU A 53 -1.57 -9.54 -2.28
CA LEU A 53 -2.84 -10.21 -2.60
C LEU A 53 -2.87 -10.71 -4.05
N LEU A 54 -2.49 -9.86 -5.01
CA LEU A 54 -2.43 -10.24 -6.43
C LEU A 54 -1.47 -11.40 -6.67
N LEU A 55 -0.32 -11.38 -6.00
CA LEU A 55 0.66 -12.45 -6.07
C LEU A 55 0.07 -13.77 -5.57
N LYS A 56 -0.63 -13.74 -4.43
CA LYS A 56 -1.29 -14.91 -3.86
C LYS A 56 -2.31 -15.51 -4.83
N ASP A 57 -3.18 -14.69 -5.39
CA ASP A 57 -4.18 -15.14 -6.38
C ASP A 57 -3.53 -15.76 -7.61
N LEU A 58 -2.42 -15.19 -8.10
CA LEU A 58 -1.70 -15.73 -9.25
C LEU A 58 -1.03 -17.08 -8.93
N MET A 59 -0.47 -17.23 -7.73
CA MET A 59 0.11 -18.50 -7.28
C MET A 59 -0.97 -19.57 -7.11
N ASP A 60 -2.14 -19.21 -6.59
CA ASP A 60 -3.29 -20.12 -6.44
C ASP A 60 -3.84 -20.59 -7.80
N LEU A 61 -3.68 -19.76 -8.86
CA LEU A 61 -3.97 -20.13 -10.24
C LEU A 61 -2.88 -20.98 -10.91
N GLY A 62 -1.77 -21.25 -10.21
CA GLY A 62 -0.68 -22.11 -10.67
C GLY A 62 0.42 -21.40 -11.44
N TYR A 63 0.43 -20.07 -11.51
CA TYR A 63 1.50 -19.33 -12.18
C TYR A 63 2.80 -19.38 -11.37
N GLN A 64 3.93 -19.62 -12.04
CA GLN A 64 5.25 -19.72 -11.40
C GLN A 64 6.36 -19.01 -12.20
N GLY A 65 7.49 -18.77 -11.53
CA GLY A 65 8.72 -18.28 -12.16
C GLY A 65 8.54 -16.98 -12.96
N ASN A 66 8.99 -16.99 -14.22
CA ASN A 66 8.88 -15.82 -15.10
C ASN A 66 7.44 -15.52 -15.53
N GLU A 67 6.59 -16.54 -15.64
CA GLU A 67 5.19 -16.35 -16.03
C GLU A 67 4.41 -15.58 -14.95
N LEU A 68 4.66 -15.89 -13.68
CA LEU A 68 4.10 -15.16 -12.54
C LEU A 68 4.45 -13.67 -12.59
N LYS A 69 5.71 -13.34 -12.90
CA LYS A 69 6.17 -11.94 -13.02
C LYS A 69 5.47 -11.21 -14.16
N THR A 70 5.34 -11.86 -15.31
CA THR A 70 4.64 -11.28 -16.47
C THR A 70 3.17 -11.03 -16.14
N LYS A 71 2.48 -12.01 -15.56
CA LYS A 71 1.05 -11.88 -15.18
C LYS A 71 0.81 -10.84 -14.11
N LEU A 72 1.73 -10.71 -13.14
CA LEU A 72 1.66 -9.67 -12.12
C LEU A 72 1.78 -8.27 -12.75
N LEU A 73 2.72 -8.10 -13.69
CA LEU A 73 2.90 -6.82 -14.39
C LEU A 73 1.68 -6.45 -15.24
N GLU A 74 1.15 -7.41 -16.00
CA GLU A 74 -0.08 -7.22 -16.79
C GLU A 74 -1.26 -6.79 -15.91
N ARG A 75 -1.49 -7.47 -14.78
CA ARG A 75 -2.57 -7.12 -13.84
C ARG A 75 -2.38 -5.73 -13.22
N LYS A 76 -1.14 -5.38 -12.85
CA LYS A 76 -0.83 -4.04 -12.33
C LYS A 76 -1.12 -2.94 -13.33
N GLU A 77 -0.77 -3.14 -14.60
CA GLU A 77 -1.00 -2.15 -15.64
C GLU A 77 -2.49 -1.90 -15.88
N VAL A 78 -3.28 -2.98 -15.98
CA VAL A 78 -4.74 -2.87 -16.12
C VAL A 78 -5.36 -2.16 -14.91
N LEU A 79 -4.90 -2.50 -13.71
CA LEU A 79 -5.40 -1.93 -12.47
C LEU A 79 -5.08 -0.43 -12.39
N ASN A 80 -3.85 -0.02 -12.68
CA ASN A 80 -3.44 1.38 -12.70
C ASN A 80 -4.25 2.19 -13.71
N LYS A 81 -4.40 1.70 -14.95
CA LYS A 81 -5.24 2.36 -15.95
C LYS A 81 -6.69 2.53 -15.50
N THR A 82 -7.22 1.55 -14.78
CA THR A 82 -8.59 1.59 -14.24
C THR A 82 -8.70 2.62 -13.11
N PHE A 83 -7.71 2.67 -12.21
CA PHE A 83 -7.64 3.67 -11.15
C PHE A 83 -7.48 5.08 -11.70
N ASP A 84 -6.60 5.29 -12.66
CA ASP A 84 -6.38 6.61 -13.28
C ASP A 84 -7.69 7.12 -13.90
N LYS A 85 -8.40 6.27 -14.65
CA LYS A 85 -9.72 6.61 -15.21
C LYS A 85 -10.74 6.94 -14.12
N PHE A 86 -10.78 6.15 -13.04
CA PHE A 86 -11.69 6.40 -11.92
C PHE A 86 -11.39 7.72 -11.21
N ILE A 87 -10.10 8.03 -10.97
CA ILE A 87 -9.70 9.31 -10.37
C ILE A 87 -10.07 10.47 -11.30
N GLU A 88 -9.82 10.33 -12.60
CA GLU A 88 -10.21 11.34 -13.59
C GLU A 88 -11.72 11.59 -13.59
N GLU A 89 -12.54 10.52 -13.58
CA GLU A 89 -14.00 10.63 -13.46
C GLU A 89 -14.41 11.37 -12.18
N ARG A 90 -13.82 11.02 -11.02
CA ARG A 90 -14.13 11.67 -9.74
C ARG A 90 -13.66 13.13 -9.65
N LEU A 91 -12.64 13.52 -10.40
CA LEU A 91 -12.20 14.91 -10.49
C LEU A 91 -13.10 15.76 -11.41
N GLN A 92 -13.76 15.13 -12.39
CA GLN A 92 -14.69 15.78 -13.31
C GLN A 92 -16.12 15.83 -12.77
N GLU A 93 -16.47 14.98 -11.80
CA GLU A 93 -17.74 15.03 -11.09
C GLU A 93 -17.84 16.33 -10.26
N GLU A 94 -18.92 17.09 -10.44
CA GLU A 94 -19.23 18.20 -9.53
C GLU A 94 -19.50 17.62 -8.13
N THR A 95 -18.52 17.78 -7.24
CA THR A 95 -18.68 17.39 -5.84
C THR A 95 -19.46 18.48 -5.11
N VAL A 96 -20.54 18.10 -4.44
CA VAL A 96 -21.18 18.99 -3.45
C VAL A 96 -20.48 18.84 -2.10
N PRO A 97 -20.34 19.93 -1.31
CA PRO A 97 -19.91 19.84 0.08
C PRO A 97 -20.77 18.84 0.88
N LEU A 98 -20.16 18.17 1.85
CA LEU A 98 -20.82 17.13 2.64
C LEU A 98 -22.07 17.66 3.35
N GLU A 99 -22.02 18.90 3.82
CA GLU A 99 -23.11 19.59 4.49
C GLU A 99 -24.31 19.80 3.57
N ASP A 100 -24.05 20.14 2.31
CA ASP A 100 -25.08 20.33 1.29
C ASP A 100 -25.69 18.99 0.84
N ALA A 101 -24.89 17.92 0.78
CA ALA A 101 -25.36 16.56 0.53
C ALA A 101 -26.30 16.07 1.63
N ILE A 102 -25.92 16.26 2.91
CA ILE A 102 -26.74 15.89 4.07
C ILE A 102 -28.08 16.66 4.05
N ARG A 103 -28.03 17.97 3.81
CA ARG A 103 -29.25 18.81 3.72
C ARG A 103 -30.18 18.39 2.59
N SER A 104 -29.64 17.93 1.46
CA SER A 104 -30.44 17.48 0.32
C SER A 104 -31.20 16.19 0.65
N ILE A 105 -30.56 15.25 1.33
CA ILE A 105 -31.17 13.99 1.78
C ILE A 105 -32.26 14.25 2.84
N GLU A 106 -32.03 15.17 3.79
CA GLU A 106 -33.01 15.53 4.82
C GLU A 106 -34.27 16.22 4.24
N ASN A 107 -34.14 16.90 3.10
CA ASN A 107 -35.25 17.56 2.42
C ASN A 107 -36.05 16.60 1.52
N GLU A 108 -35.41 15.61 0.90
CA GLU A 108 -36.11 14.57 0.11
C GLU A 108 -36.97 13.63 0.97
N GLY A 109 -36.61 13.42 2.24
CA GLY A 109 -37.39 12.62 3.19
C GLY A 109 -38.64 13.30 3.78
N LYS A 110 -38.97 14.53 3.37
CA LYS A 110 -40.11 15.32 3.86
C LYS A 110 -41.29 15.43 2.89
N LEU A 111 -41.32 14.63 1.82
CA LEU A 111 -42.45 14.51 0.88
C LEU A 111 -43.45 13.43 1.31
#